data_AF-A0A535QFT9-F1
#
_entry.id   AF-A0A535QFT9-F1
#
_cell.length_a   1.000
_cell.length_b   1.000
_cell.length_c   1.000
_cell.angle_alpha   90.00
_cell.angle_beta   90.00
_cell.angle_gamma   90.00
#
_symmetry.space_group_name_H-M   'P 1'
#
loop_
_entity.id
_entity.type
_entity.pdbx_description
1 polymer ?
#
loop_
_entity_poly.entity_id
_entity_poly.type
_entity_poly.pdbx_seq_one_letter_code
_entity_poly.pdbx_strand_id
1 'polypeptide(L)'
;MERPADECPFPKPFPSEFSDCPAFQARQFIPLDTRYQPLDPVITCRHLETRGLPQRHRWYAACALGDAEARRRWVRELGPARLERIRGLQGEIGEVMGPFSPRLWTLKGQQLRAIRDNRDASPITAELRALAGQVTASLSVFLVERQQAFAEVDLPVDAARNLIQVAFDRFIETQFSSEVSFEVPDDALQRFPEAVRSFFRPSASSDPSPV
;
A
#
# COMPACT_ATOMS: atom_id res chain seq x y z
N MET A 1 4.95 32.06 -1.54
CA MET A 1 4.11 31.10 -2.29
C MET A 1 3.35 30.31 -1.26
N GLU A 2 2.03 30.35 -1.32
CA GLU A 2 1.17 29.57 -0.45
C GLU A 2 1.28 28.09 -0.80
N ARG A 3 1.32 27.23 0.22
CA ARG A 3 1.37 25.77 0.02
C ARG A 3 0.00 25.31 -0.50
N PRO A 4 -0.07 24.36 -1.44
CA PRO A 4 -1.35 23.77 -1.85
C PRO A 4 -2.12 23.25 -0.64
N ALA A 5 -3.44 23.48 -0.58
CA ALA A 5 -4.28 23.12 0.57
C ALA A 5 -4.31 21.61 0.84
N ASP A 6 -4.17 20.80 -0.21
CA ASP A 6 -4.12 19.35 -0.16
C ASP A 6 -2.71 18.80 0.15
N GLU A 7 -1.69 19.65 0.24
CA GLU A 7 -0.34 19.22 0.60
C GLU A 7 -0.33 18.58 2.00
N CYS A 8 0.35 17.44 2.14
CA CYS A 8 0.57 16.81 3.43
C CYS A 8 1.52 17.69 4.27
N PRO A 9 1.06 18.28 5.40
CA PRO A 9 1.81 19.28 6.13
C PRO A 9 2.94 18.68 6.96
N PHE A 10 2.87 17.37 7.24
CA PHE A 10 3.79 16.67 8.13
C PHE A 10 5.14 16.39 7.44
N PRO A 11 6.25 16.46 8.20
CA PRO A 11 7.58 16.13 7.69
C PRO A 11 7.67 14.64 7.38
N LYS A 12 8.39 14.30 6.30
CA LYS A 12 8.68 12.92 5.89
C LYS A 12 10.17 12.64 6.11
N PRO A 13 10.59 11.38 6.36
CA PRO A 13 9.75 10.19 6.55
C PRO A 13 8.92 10.27 7.83
N PHE A 14 7.82 9.52 7.90
CA PHE A 14 7.00 9.47 9.10
C PHE A 14 7.66 8.54 10.14
N PRO A 15 7.65 8.90 11.44
CA PRO A 15 8.12 8.00 12.50
C PRO A 15 7.21 6.76 12.63
N SER A 16 7.68 5.71 13.29
CA SER A 16 6.93 4.45 13.47
C SER A 16 5.61 4.66 14.20
N GLU A 17 5.63 5.51 15.24
CA GLU A 17 4.47 5.82 16.07
C GLU A 17 3.73 7.09 15.61
N PHE A 18 3.81 7.44 14.32
CA PHE A 18 3.21 8.68 13.82
C PHE A 18 1.68 8.68 13.97
N SER A 19 1.14 9.64 14.75
CA SER A 19 -0.29 9.77 15.02
C SER A 19 -0.85 11.19 14.80
N ASP A 20 -0.05 12.15 14.33
CA ASP A 20 -0.47 13.56 14.25
C ASP A 20 -1.56 13.82 13.20
N CYS A 21 -1.77 12.90 12.26
CA CYS A 21 -2.82 12.98 11.26
C CYS A 21 -3.97 12.00 11.54
N PRO A 22 -5.18 12.54 11.79
CA PRO A 22 -6.48 11.90 11.71
C PRO A 22 -6.56 10.63 10.87
N ALA A 23 -6.23 10.86 9.62
CA ALA A 23 -6.42 9.97 8.49
C ALA A 23 -5.15 9.21 8.12
N PHE A 24 -4.11 9.23 8.96
CA PHE A 24 -2.88 8.47 8.68
C PHE A 24 -3.19 6.98 8.55
N GLN A 25 -2.74 6.37 7.47
CA GLN A 25 -2.73 4.92 7.32
C GLN A 25 -1.32 4.52 6.94
N ALA A 26 -0.62 3.93 7.90
CA ALA A 26 0.77 3.53 7.72
C ALA A 26 0.88 2.53 6.55
N ARG A 27 1.91 2.71 5.74
CA ARG A 27 2.39 1.71 4.80
C ARG A 27 3.91 1.73 4.77
N GLN A 28 4.51 0.57 4.57
CA GLN A 28 5.93 0.49 4.25
C GLN A 28 6.14 0.80 2.77
N PHE A 29 7.15 1.61 2.47
CA PHE A 29 7.65 1.84 1.13
C PHE A 29 9.12 1.42 1.09
N ILE A 30 9.45 0.53 0.17
CA ILE A 30 10.81 -0.01 0.01
C ILE A 30 11.29 0.42 -1.37
N PRO A 31 12.03 1.54 -1.47
CA PRO A 31 12.54 1.99 -2.76
C PRO A 31 13.62 1.05 -3.26
N LEU A 32 13.72 0.95 -4.59
CA LEU A 32 14.83 0.29 -5.27
C LEU A 32 15.80 1.35 -5.81
N ASP A 33 17.10 1.12 -5.68
CA ASP A 33 18.10 1.97 -6.33
C ASP A 33 18.18 1.72 -7.85
N THR A 34 19.06 2.43 -8.55
CA THR A 34 19.26 2.27 -10.00
C THR A 34 19.84 0.91 -10.40
N ARG A 35 20.28 0.10 -9.43
CA ARG A 35 20.73 -1.29 -9.57
C ARG A 35 19.68 -2.30 -9.08
N TYR A 36 18.45 -1.86 -8.81
CA TYR A 36 17.37 -2.64 -8.22
C TYR A 36 17.75 -3.31 -6.90
N GLN A 37 18.63 -2.70 -6.11
CA GLN A 37 18.87 -3.10 -4.73
C GLN A 37 17.82 -2.43 -3.84
N PRO A 38 17.14 -3.18 -2.96
CA PRO A 38 16.23 -2.58 -2.01
C PRO A 38 17.00 -1.70 -1.03
N LEU A 39 16.49 -0.49 -0.82
CA LEU A 39 16.95 0.43 0.21
C LEU A 39 16.19 0.18 1.52
N ASP A 40 16.59 0.87 2.57
CA ASP A 40 15.92 0.79 3.86
C ASP A 40 14.42 1.14 3.73
N PRO A 41 13.53 0.30 4.30
CA PRO A 41 12.10 0.61 4.32
C PRO A 41 11.83 1.93 5.03
N VAL A 42 10.96 2.75 4.45
CA VAL A 42 10.45 3.96 5.09
C VAL A 42 8.96 3.86 5.30
N ILE A 43 8.46 4.44 6.39
CA ILE A 43 7.03 4.52 6.66
C ILE A 43 6.48 5.73 5.92
N THR A 44 5.40 5.51 5.18
CA THR A 44 4.63 6.53 4.49
C THR A 44 3.14 6.36 4.75
N CYS A 45 2.33 7.31 4.29
CA CYS A 45 0.88 7.25 4.37
C CYS A 45 0.31 6.68 3.07
N ARG A 46 -0.71 5.83 3.18
CA ARG A 46 -1.45 5.29 2.03
C ARG A 46 -2.15 6.35 1.18
N HIS A 47 -2.46 7.49 1.78
CA HIS A 47 -3.07 8.63 1.10
C HIS A 47 -2.05 9.58 0.48
N LEU A 48 -0.75 9.32 0.60
CA LEU A 48 0.27 10.23 0.09
C LEU A 48 0.49 10.00 -1.42
N GLU A 49 0.33 11.06 -2.20
CA GLU A 49 0.49 11.04 -3.66
C GLU A 49 1.46 12.15 -4.10
N THR A 50 2.13 11.93 -5.24
CA THR A 50 2.93 12.98 -5.89
C THR A 50 2.05 13.73 -6.88
N ARG A 51 1.87 15.04 -6.69
CA ARG A 51 1.16 15.91 -7.65
C ARG A 51 2.09 16.98 -8.20
N GLY A 52 1.85 17.38 -9.45
CA GLY A 52 2.58 18.46 -10.10
C GLY A 52 2.09 19.82 -9.63
N LEU A 53 3.00 20.78 -9.46
CA LEU A 53 2.64 22.19 -9.38
C LEU A 53 2.47 22.75 -10.80
N PRO A 54 1.72 23.86 -10.98
CA PRO A 54 1.62 24.53 -12.28
C PRO A 54 2.98 24.96 -12.86
N GLN A 55 3.98 25.16 -12.01
CA GLN A 55 5.34 25.42 -12.48
C GLN A 55 6.01 24.14 -12.97
N ARG A 56 6.66 24.25 -14.14
CA ARG A 56 7.35 23.14 -14.80
C ARG A 56 8.33 22.44 -13.86
N HIS A 57 8.31 21.10 -13.87
CA HIS A 57 9.22 20.23 -13.12
C HIS A 57 9.21 20.44 -11.59
N ARG A 58 8.07 20.88 -11.02
CA ARG A 58 7.90 20.94 -9.58
C ARG A 58 6.77 20.00 -9.16
N TRP A 59 7.01 19.30 -8.06
CA TRP A 59 6.06 18.36 -7.48
C TRP A 59 5.93 18.62 -5.98
N TYR A 60 4.82 18.18 -5.42
CA TYR A 60 4.56 18.22 -3.98
C TYR A 60 3.87 16.94 -3.53
N ALA A 61 3.98 16.65 -2.22
CA ALA A 61 3.38 15.49 -1.60
C ALA A 61 1.94 15.83 -1.17
N ALA A 62 0.98 15.52 -2.03
CA ALA A 62 -0.44 15.73 -1.81
C ALA A 62 -1.06 14.62 -0.97
N CYS A 63 -2.19 14.91 -0.34
CA CYS A 63 -3.06 13.91 0.26
C CYS A 63 -4.20 13.60 -0.73
N ALA A 64 -4.39 12.33 -1.06
CA ALA A 64 -5.49 11.85 -1.89
C ALA A 64 -6.87 12.23 -1.33
N LEU A 65 -6.98 12.37 -0.01
CA LEU A 65 -8.19 12.82 0.67
C LEU A 65 -8.48 14.32 0.50
N GLY A 66 -7.51 15.11 0.03
CA GLY A 66 -7.61 16.56 -0.09
C GLY A 66 -7.04 17.30 1.12
N ASP A 67 -7.69 18.42 1.46
CA ASP A 67 -7.25 19.35 2.49
C ASP A 67 -7.49 18.85 3.93
N ALA A 68 -7.23 19.71 4.91
CA ALA A 68 -7.41 19.39 6.32
C ALA A 68 -8.87 19.10 6.71
N GLU A 69 -9.85 19.75 6.07
CA GLU A 69 -11.27 19.50 6.35
C GLU A 69 -11.70 18.16 5.76
N ALA A 70 -11.31 17.88 4.51
CA ALA A 70 -11.63 16.64 3.83
C ALA A 70 -11.05 15.42 4.57
N ARG A 71 -9.82 15.52 5.10
CA ARG A 71 -9.23 14.49 5.99
C ARG A 71 -10.07 14.25 7.25
N ARG A 72 -10.54 15.32 7.92
CA ARG A 72 -11.39 15.19 9.11
C ARG A 72 -12.77 14.62 8.79
N ARG A 73 -13.36 15.03 7.67
CA ARG A 73 -14.64 14.52 7.17
C ARG A 73 -14.56 13.03 6.91
N TRP A 74 -13.52 12.60 6.21
CA TRP A 74 -13.25 11.20 5.94
C TRP A 74 -13.17 10.35 7.21
N VAL A 75 -12.43 10.81 8.24
CA VAL A 75 -12.36 10.10 9.53
C VAL A 75 -13.73 9.99 10.21
N ARG A 76 -14.56 11.04 10.14
CA ARG A 76 -15.92 11.01 10.71
C ARG A 76 -16.84 10.05 9.96
N GLU A 77 -16.77 10.04 8.63
CA GLU A 77 -17.58 9.16 7.78
C GLU A 77 -17.21 7.69 7.95
N LEU A 78 -15.91 7.37 8.01
CA LEU A 78 -15.44 6.02 8.26
C LEU A 78 -15.73 5.55 9.70
N GLY A 79 -15.73 6.49 10.64
CA GLY A 79 -15.86 6.23 12.08
C GLY A 79 -14.49 5.96 12.74
N PRO A 80 -14.08 6.74 13.76
CA PRO A 80 -12.78 6.58 14.41
C PRO A 80 -12.51 5.17 14.95
N ALA A 81 -13.52 4.55 15.57
CA ALA A 81 -13.37 3.19 16.10
C ALA A 81 -13.15 2.13 15.02
N ARG A 82 -13.77 2.29 13.85
CA ARG A 82 -13.56 1.41 12.69
C ARG A 82 -12.16 1.59 12.13
N LEU A 83 -11.70 2.84 12.02
CA LEU A 83 -10.35 3.16 11.56
C LEU A 83 -9.26 2.57 12.47
N GLU A 84 -9.42 2.65 13.79
CA GLU A 84 -8.47 2.03 14.73
C GLU A 84 -8.42 0.50 14.59
N ARG A 85 -9.56 -0.17 14.40
CA ARG A 85 -9.58 -1.61 14.09
C ARG A 85 -8.85 -1.94 12.79
N ILE A 86 -9.05 -1.14 11.75
CA ILE A 86 -8.35 -1.30 10.47
C ILE A 86 -6.84 -1.15 10.66
N ARG A 87 -6.39 -0.12 11.39
CA ARG A 87 -4.96 0.09 11.69
C ARG A 87 -4.37 -1.08 12.46
N GLY A 88 -5.08 -1.58 13.46
CA GLY A 88 -4.67 -2.77 14.22
C GLY A 88 -4.47 -3.99 13.31
N LEU A 89 -5.47 -4.31 12.48
CA LEU A 89 -5.37 -5.40 11.52
C LEU A 89 -4.23 -5.22 10.51
N GLN A 90 -4.01 -4.00 10.00
CA GLN A 90 -2.90 -3.69 9.11
C GLN A 90 -1.53 -3.88 9.80
N GLY A 91 -1.42 -3.50 11.07
CA GLY A 91 -0.23 -3.73 11.89
C GLY A 91 0.08 -5.21 12.05
N GLU A 92 -0.92 -6.01 12.43
CA GLU A 92 -0.79 -7.47 12.58
C GLU A 92 -0.42 -8.17 11.25
N ILE A 93 -1.04 -7.75 10.12
CA ILE A 93 -0.61 -8.22 8.79
C ILE A 93 0.87 -7.88 8.56
N GLY A 94 1.30 -6.67 8.93
CA GLY A 94 2.69 -6.23 8.85
C GLY A 94 3.65 -7.12 9.64
N GLU A 95 3.25 -7.57 10.84
CA GLU A 95 4.02 -8.49 11.66
C GLU A 95 4.14 -9.88 11.00
N VAL A 96 3.05 -10.41 10.44
CA VAL A 96 3.07 -11.69 9.69
C VAL A 96 3.96 -11.59 8.44
N MET A 97 3.94 -10.45 7.74
CA MET A 97 4.74 -10.20 6.54
C MET A 97 6.22 -9.93 6.84
N GLY A 98 6.53 -9.38 8.02
CA GLY A 98 7.85 -8.86 8.40
C GLY A 98 9.01 -9.83 8.11
N PRO A 99 8.95 -11.10 8.54
CA PRO A 99 10.01 -12.08 8.29
C PRO A 99 10.29 -12.36 6.82
N PHE A 100 9.28 -12.21 5.95
CA PHE A 100 9.40 -12.52 4.52
C PHE A 100 9.82 -11.32 3.68
N SER A 101 9.54 -10.10 4.16
CA SER A 101 9.70 -8.85 3.40
C SER A 101 11.12 -8.68 2.82
N PRO A 102 12.22 -8.79 3.59
CA PRO A 102 13.57 -8.59 3.03
C PRO A 102 13.91 -9.54 1.88
N ARG A 103 13.48 -10.81 1.99
CA ARG A 103 13.75 -11.82 0.95
C ARG A 103 12.88 -11.59 -0.28
N LEU A 104 11.60 -11.24 -0.12
CA LEU A 104 10.71 -10.88 -1.24
C LEU A 104 11.31 -9.75 -2.07
N TRP A 105 11.76 -8.67 -1.42
CA TRP A 105 12.35 -7.52 -2.10
C TRP A 105 13.70 -7.83 -2.73
N THR A 106 14.52 -8.67 -2.09
CA THR A 106 15.79 -9.13 -2.67
C THR A 106 15.57 -9.92 -3.95
N LEU A 107 14.67 -10.91 -3.92
CA LEU A 107 14.32 -11.73 -5.09
C LEU A 107 13.71 -10.87 -6.20
N LYS A 108 12.84 -9.92 -5.85
CA LYS A 108 12.28 -8.99 -6.82
C LYS A 108 13.34 -8.14 -7.50
N GLY A 109 14.27 -7.58 -6.73
CA GLY A 109 15.40 -6.83 -7.28
C GLY A 109 16.30 -7.68 -8.19
N GLN A 110 16.53 -8.94 -7.83
CA GLN A 110 17.27 -9.88 -8.68
C GLN A 110 16.54 -10.18 -9.99
N GLN A 111 15.22 -10.39 -9.94
CA GLN A 111 14.37 -10.62 -11.10
C GLN A 111 14.46 -9.43 -12.08
N LEU A 112 14.29 -8.20 -11.57
CA LEU A 112 14.36 -6.98 -12.37
C LEU A 112 15.74 -6.74 -12.98
N ARG A 113 16.82 -7.02 -12.23
CA ARG A 113 18.19 -6.99 -12.79
C ARG A 113 18.36 -7.98 -13.92
N ALA A 114 17.92 -9.23 -13.75
CA ALA A 114 18.03 -10.24 -14.79
C ALA A 114 17.29 -9.81 -16.06
N ILE A 115 16.06 -9.31 -15.93
CA ILE A 115 15.28 -8.77 -17.05
C ILE A 115 15.99 -7.61 -17.74
N ARG A 116 16.45 -6.60 -16.98
CA ARG A 116 17.17 -5.44 -17.51
C ARG A 116 18.43 -5.86 -18.28
N ASP A 117 19.17 -6.83 -17.73
CA ASP A 117 20.41 -7.33 -18.32
C ASP A 117 20.16 -8.38 -19.44
N ASN A 118 18.90 -8.59 -19.84
CA ASN A 118 18.46 -9.58 -20.83
C ASN A 118 18.93 -11.02 -20.53
N ARG A 119 18.98 -11.36 -19.24
CA ARG A 119 19.31 -12.70 -18.71
C ARG A 119 18.04 -13.46 -18.36
N ASP A 120 18.13 -14.79 -18.31
CA ASP A 120 17.02 -15.63 -17.89
C ASP A 120 16.64 -15.36 -16.43
N ALA A 121 15.44 -14.83 -16.22
CA ALA A 121 14.86 -14.53 -14.90
C ALA A 121 13.96 -15.66 -14.38
N SER A 122 13.77 -16.74 -15.14
CA SER A 122 12.86 -17.84 -14.79
C SER A 122 13.19 -18.51 -13.46
N PRO A 123 14.45 -18.83 -13.12
CA PRO A 123 14.79 -19.43 -11.83
C PRO A 123 14.44 -18.52 -10.65
N ILE A 124 14.79 -17.23 -10.75
CA ILE A 124 14.51 -16.24 -9.70
C ILE A 124 12.99 -16.02 -9.56
N THR A 125 12.26 -16.02 -10.67
CA THR A 125 10.80 -15.89 -10.68
C THR A 125 10.14 -17.10 -10.02
N ALA A 126 10.68 -18.31 -10.22
CA ALA A 126 10.20 -19.52 -9.56
C ALA A 126 10.44 -19.48 -8.04
N GLU A 127 11.63 -19.04 -7.59
CA GLU A 127 11.92 -18.81 -6.17
C GLU A 127 10.98 -17.76 -5.56
N LEU A 128 10.73 -16.67 -6.28
CA LEU A 128 9.84 -15.61 -5.83
C LEU A 128 8.40 -16.11 -5.68
N ARG A 129 7.90 -16.92 -6.62
CA ARG A 129 6.59 -17.58 -6.52
C ARG A 129 6.51 -18.54 -5.35
N ALA A 130 7.55 -19.34 -5.12
CA ALA A 130 7.59 -20.28 -4.00
C ALA A 130 7.52 -19.53 -2.65
N LEU A 131 8.26 -18.43 -2.51
CA LEU A 131 8.19 -17.58 -1.33
C LEU A 131 6.82 -16.92 -1.17
N ALA A 132 6.26 -16.33 -2.23
CA ALA A 132 4.92 -15.75 -2.21
C ALA A 132 3.85 -16.77 -1.78
N GLY A 133 3.98 -18.03 -2.20
CA GLY A 133 3.13 -19.13 -1.75
C GLY A 133 3.23 -19.38 -0.23
N GLN A 134 4.44 -19.37 0.33
CA GLN A 134 4.64 -19.50 1.79
C GLN A 134 3.99 -18.34 2.54
N VAL A 135 4.17 -17.11 2.07
CA VAL A 135 3.58 -15.93 2.69
C VAL A 135 2.05 -15.97 2.62
N THR A 136 1.50 -16.35 1.45
CA THR A 136 0.05 -16.50 1.25
C THR A 136 -0.53 -17.56 2.20
N ALA A 137 0.19 -18.65 2.44
CA ALA A 137 -0.23 -19.67 3.41
C ALA A 137 -0.22 -19.12 4.84
N SER A 138 0.84 -18.43 5.26
CA SER A 138 0.91 -17.80 6.60
C SER A 138 -0.20 -16.77 6.80
N LEU A 139 -0.43 -15.89 5.82
CA LEU A 139 -1.55 -14.94 5.86
C LEU A 139 -2.89 -15.64 5.87
N SER A 140 -3.06 -16.75 5.14
CA SER A 140 -4.33 -17.49 5.11
C SER A 140 -4.69 -18.13 6.44
N VAL A 141 -3.70 -18.55 7.23
CA VAL A 141 -3.87 -19.02 8.62
C VAL A 141 -4.30 -17.84 9.49
N PHE A 142 -3.54 -16.75 9.45
CA PHE A 142 -3.84 -15.53 10.21
C PHE A 142 -5.25 -14.98 9.94
N LEU A 143 -5.67 -14.93 8.67
CA LEU A 143 -7.01 -14.45 8.29
C LEU A 143 -8.13 -15.32 8.90
N VAL A 144 -7.92 -16.63 9.02
CA VAL A 144 -8.91 -17.53 9.65
C VAL A 144 -8.93 -17.32 11.16
N GLU A 145 -7.76 -17.23 11.80
CA GLU A 145 -7.66 -16.96 13.23
C GLU A 145 -8.31 -15.62 13.61
N ARG A 146 -8.21 -14.62 12.73
CA ARG A 146 -8.79 -13.28 12.92
C ARG A 146 -10.10 -13.06 12.18
N GLN A 147 -10.80 -14.11 11.74
CA GLN A 147 -11.98 -13.99 10.87
C GLN A 147 -13.05 -13.02 11.38
N GLN A 148 -13.27 -12.98 12.70
CA GLN A 148 -14.27 -12.12 13.31
C GLN A 148 -13.86 -10.65 13.23
N ALA A 149 -12.60 -10.33 13.52
CA ALA A 149 -12.09 -8.96 13.43
C ALA A 149 -12.15 -8.43 12.00
N PHE A 150 -11.88 -9.29 11.01
CA PHE A 150 -12.04 -8.99 9.58
C PHE A 150 -13.50 -8.75 9.18
N ALA A 151 -14.43 -9.55 9.71
CA ALA A 151 -15.87 -9.35 9.51
C ALA A 151 -16.38 -8.02 10.12
N GLU A 152 -15.86 -7.61 11.28
CA GLU A 152 -16.21 -6.33 11.95
C GLU A 152 -15.77 -5.07 11.20
N VAL A 153 -14.88 -5.22 10.20
CA VAL A 153 -14.48 -4.15 9.27
C VAL A 153 -14.97 -4.41 7.85
N ASP A 154 -15.99 -5.26 7.69
CA ASP A 154 -16.63 -5.61 6.43
C ASP A 154 -15.66 -6.16 5.36
N LEU A 155 -14.62 -6.87 5.80
CA LEU A 155 -13.64 -7.49 4.93
C LEU A 155 -13.67 -9.01 5.11
N PRO A 156 -14.54 -9.75 4.41
CA PRO A 156 -14.59 -11.21 4.52
C PRO A 156 -13.24 -11.86 4.20
N VAL A 157 -12.93 -12.96 4.88
CA VAL A 157 -11.65 -13.69 4.73
C VAL A 157 -11.38 -14.09 3.28
N ASP A 158 -12.40 -14.56 2.55
CA ASP A 158 -12.24 -14.95 1.14
C ASP A 158 -11.92 -13.75 0.25
N ALA A 159 -12.50 -12.58 0.54
CA ALA A 159 -12.16 -11.35 -0.15
C ALA A 159 -10.71 -10.95 0.13
N ALA A 160 -10.28 -10.99 1.39
CA ALA A 160 -8.90 -10.70 1.77
C ALA A 160 -7.90 -11.65 1.10
N ARG A 161 -8.19 -12.95 1.05
CA ARG A 161 -7.36 -13.97 0.36
C ARG A 161 -7.23 -13.69 -1.12
N ASN A 162 -8.33 -13.40 -1.80
CA ASN A 162 -8.31 -13.06 -3.23
C ASN A 162 -7.47 -11.81 -3.48
N LEU A 163 -7.58 -10.79 -2.62
CA LEU A 163 -6.79 -9.56 -2.75
C LEU A 163 -5.29 -9.79 -2.54
N ILE A 164 -4.92 -10.64 -1.58
CA ILE A 164 -3.52 -11.03 -1.34
C ILE A 164 -2.94 -11.75 -2.56
N GLN A 165 -3.68 -12.69 -3.14
CA GLN A 165 -3.25 -13.41 -4.34
C GLN A 165 -3.00 -12.45 -5.50
N VAL A 166 -3.96 -11.56 -5.78
CA VAL A 166 -3.82 -10.56 -6.84
C VAL A 166 -2.63 -9.62 -6.61
N ALA A 167 -2.38 -9.21 -5.36
CA ALA A 167 -1.23 -8.38 -5.02
C ALA A 167 0.11 -9.11 -5.28
N PHE A 168 0.21 -10.39 -4.91
CA PHE A 168 1.41 -11.20 -5.19
C PHE A 168 1.60 -11.46 -6.68
N ASP A 169 0.54 -11.82 -7.39
CA ASP A 169 0.62 -12.08 -8.83
C ASP A 169 1.14 -10.84 -9.57
N ARG A 170 0.54 -9.67 -9.32
CA ARG A 170 1.00 -8.42 -9.93
C ARG A 170 2.42 -8.04 -9.50
N PHE A 171 2.76 -8.24 -8.22
CA PHE A 171 4.12 -8.00 -7.74
C PHE A 171 5.13 -8.86 -8.51
N ILE A 172 4.81 -10.12 -8.80
CA ILE A 172 5.69 -11.05 -9.53
C ILE A 172 5.75 -10.70 -11.02
N GLU A 173 4.60 -10.36 -11.62
CA GLU A 173 4.45 -10.06 -13.05
C GLU A 173 5.01 -8.70 -13.46
N THR A 174 5.18 -7.76 -12.52
CA THR A 174 5.70 -6.42 -12.84
C THR A 174 7.16 -6.49 -13.30
N GLN A 175 7.39 -6.41 -14.61
CA GLN A 175 8.75 -6.49 -15.20
C GLN A 175 9.44 -5.13 -15.36
N PHE A 176 8.65 -4.07 -15.55
CA PHE A 176 9.14 -2.72 -15.78
C PHE A 176 8.30 -1.72 -14.99
N SER A 177 8.84 -1.24 -13.87
CA SER A 177 8.29 -0.11 -13.16
C SER A 177 9.40 0.67 -12.47
N SER A 178 9.32 2.00 -12.51
CA SER A 178 10.14 2.87 -11.67
C SER A 178 9.79 2.72 -10.18
N GLU A 179 8.59 2.21 -9.88
CA GLU A 179 8.10 1.94 -8.54
C GLU A 179 7.46 0.54 -8.52
N VAL A 180 8.13 -0.42 -7.90
CA VAL A 180 7.46 -1.67 -7.54
C VAL A 180 6.71 -1.42 -6.25
N SER A 181 5.42 -1.73 -6.21
CA SER A 181 4.62 -1.66 -5.00
C SER A 181 3.98 -3.02 -4.73
N PHE A 182 3.98 -3.44 -3.47
CA PHE A 182 3.18 -4.56 -3.00
C PHE A 182 1.80 -4.02 -2.59
N GLU A 183 1.02 -3.62 -3.59
CA GLU A 183 -0.30 -3.04 -3.41
C GLU A 183 -1.37 -3.86 -4.12
N VAL A 184 -2.55 -3.89 -3.51
CA VAL A 184 -3.73 -4.36 -4.20
C VAL A 184 -4.06 -3.38 -5.32
N PRO A 185 -4.16 -3.83 -6.58
CA PRO A 185 -4.45 -2.95 -7.71
C PRO A 185 -5.82 -2.29 -7.60
N ASP A 186 -5.93 -1.03 -8.05
CA ASP A 186 -7.21 -0.30 -8.03
C ASP A 186 -8.30 -1.03 -8.84
N ASP A 187 -7.94 -1.62 -9.98
CA ASP A 187 -8.84 -2.41 -10.82
C ASP A 187 -9.32 -3.70 -10.15
N ALA A 188 -8.50 -4.28 -9.27
CA ALA A 188 -8.89 -5.41 -8.44
C ALA A 188 -9.84 -4.96 -7.31
N LEU A 189 -9.55 -3.82 -6.67
CA LEU A 189 -10.38 -3.24 -5.61
C LEU A 189 -11.78 -2.85 -6.10
N GLN A 190 -11.92 -2.39 -7.34
CA GLN A 190 -13.22 -2.03 -7.94
C GLN A 190 -14.23 -3.19 -7.96
N ARG A 191 -13.77 -4.43 -7.89
CA ARG A 191 -14.62 -5.63 -7.85
C ARG A 191 -15.21 -5.93 -6.47
N PHE A 192 -14.79 -5.19 -5.44
CA PHE A 192 -15.20 -5.39 -4.06
C PHE A 192 -16.16 -4.28 -3.58
N PRO A 193 -17.01 -4.57 -2.57
CA PRO A 193 -17.88 -3.58 -1.96
C PRO A 193 -17.12 -2.33 -1.48
N GLU A 194 -17.79 -1.19 -1.42
CA GLU A 194 -17.21 0.08 -0.96
C GLU A 194 -16.54 -0.03 0.42
N ALA A 195 -17.11 -0.83 1.31
CA ALA A 195 -16.57 -1.06 2.65
C ALA A 195 -15.17 -1.73 2.62
N VAL A 196 -14.94 -2.63 1.66
CA VAL A 196 -13.64 -3.26 1.38
C VAL A 196 -12.70 -2.29 0.68
N ARG A 197 -13.19 -1.53 -0.31
CA ARG A 197 -12.37 -0.49 -0.98
C ARG A 197 -11.85 0.53 0.03
N SER A 198 -12.68 0.93 0.97
CA SER A 198 -12.32 1.83 2.08
C SER A 198 -11.31 1.24 3.06
N PHE A 199 -11.02 -0.06 3.02
CA PHE A 199 -9.90 -0.65 3.77
C PHE A 199 -8.56 -0.42 3.06
N PHE A 200 -8.55 -0.48 1.72
CA PHE A 200 -7.32 -0.47 0.92
C PHE A 200 -7.02 0.87 0.26
N ARG A 201 -8.03 1.55 -0.28
CA ARG A 201 -7.95 2.91 -0.83
C ARG A 201 -9.30 3.58 -0.59
N PRO A 202 -9.45 4.27 0.53
CA PRO A 202 -10.60 5.13 0.73
C PRO A 202 -10.49 6.27 -0.29
N SER A 203 -11.23 6.17 -1.38
CA SER A 203 -11.43 7.28 -2.30
C SER A 203 -12.05 8.43 -1.50
N ALA A 204 -11.48 9.64 -1.63
CA ALA A 204 -12.29 10.82 -1.37
C ALA A 204 -13.54 10.67 -2.24
N SER A 205 -14.72 10.81 -1.63
CA SER A 205 -15.96 10.97 -2.38
C SER A 205 -15.70 11.93 -3.54
N SER A 206 -15.95 11.44 -4.75
CA SER A 206 -15.82 12.23 -5.96
C SER A 206 -16.78 13.41 -5.86
N ASP A 207 -16.25 14.60 -5.60
CA ASP A 207 -16.91 15.86 -5.93
C ASP A 207 -16.14 16.49 -7.10
N PRO A 208 -16.85 17.12 -8.07
CA PRO A 208 -16.35 17.35 -9.40
C PRO A 208 -15.21 18.37 -9.39
N SER A 209 -14.23 18.17 -10.27
CA SER A 209 -13.21 19.15 -10.59
C SER A 209 -13.79 20.57 -10.63
N PRO A 210 -13.23 21.55 -9.89
CA PRO A 210 -13.45 22.92 -10.26
C PRO A 210 -12.68 23.17 -11.56
N VAL A 211 -13.44 23.68 -12.53
CA VAL A 211 -13.06 24.16 -13.86
C VAL A 211 -11.75 24.94 -13.86
#